data_AF-A0A2H5VAI1-F1
#
_entry.id   AF-A0A2H5VAI1-F1
#
_cell.length_a   1.000
_cell.length_b   1.000
_cell.length_c   1.000
_cell.angle_alpha   90.00
_cell.angle_beta   90.00
_cell.angle_gamma   90.00
#
_symmetry.space_group_name_H-M   'P 1'
#
loop_
_entity.id
_entity.type
_entity.pdbx_description
1 polymer ?
#
loop_
_entity_poly.entity_id
_entity_poly.type
_entity_poly.pdbx_seq_one_letter_code
_entity_poly.pdbx_strand_id
1 'polypeptide(L)'
;MGKTERFTGLNVDLERLATRVQMYLQENGFEVAYSKDPTAPPSWFFIQARKISTLRSIAGARRSTDITIKGKPDEFEVAISTGEWGKNMLSSAPLFIVPIVGITATVAKLYTAKSFESNLWKYIKDQIRFLSNSALQVGSKERLDKRVYDCDYVEGYPGWKDSVEGGKLILERSRDGSNRVVFTSSKGDIVIPASSIEQAQIIARRKGLHEHDLMIQMVVKHDGKSIKPVFNLKDEIIAGVLAGINELVSEEKAMRSIEHASVITDVRYCIKCGAEIPKSARFCPLCGAPQES
;
A
#
# COMPACT_ATOMS: atom_id res chain seq x y z
N MET A 1 -11.73 -7.10 24.32
CA MET A 1 -12.03 -8.48 23.89
C MET A 1 -11.55 -8.60 22.45
N GLY A 2 -10.55 -9.42 22.18
CA GLY A 2 -10.01 -9.57 20.82
C GLY A 2 -10.77 -10.65 20.05
N LYS A 3 -10.86 -10.49 18.73
CA LYS A 3 -11.38 -11.51 17.81
C LYS A 3 -10.22 -12.14 17.04
N THR A 4 -10.25 -13.45 16.86
CA THR A 4 -9.25 -14.20 16.08
C THR A 4 -9.96 -15.11 15.09
N GLU A 5 -9.48 -15.17 13.85
CA GLU A 5 -9.95 -16.09 12.81
C GLU A 5 -8.75 -16.81 12.18
N ARG A 6 -8.94 -18.09 11.86
CA ARG A 6 -7.93 -18.94 11.20
C ARG A 6 -8.30 -19.19 9.75
N PHE A 7 -7.29 -19.25 8.89
CA PHE A 7 -7.42 -19.43 7.45
C PHE A 7 -6.49 -20.55 6.99
N THR A 8 -6.98 -21.42 6.11
CA THR A 8 -6.23 -22.59 5.62
C THR A 8 -6.42 -22.78 4.11
N GLY A 9 -5.40 -23.31 3.43
CA GLY A 9 -5.45 -23.72 2.02
C GLY A 9 -5.63 -22.58 1.01
N LEU A 10 -5.16 -21.37 1.35
CA LEU A 10 -5.32 -20.18 0.50
C LEU A 10 -4.01 -19.70 -0.14
N ASN A 11 -2.84 -20.22 0.26
CA ASN A 11 -1.52 -19.79 -0.21
C ASN A 11 -1.37 -18.25 -0.33
N VAL A 12 -1.61 -17.52 0.77
CA VAL A 12 -1.64 -16.05 0.81
C VAL A 12 -0.27 -15.47 1.13
N ASP A 13 0.16 -14.46 0.37
CA ASP A 13 1.31 -13.63 0.74
C ASP A 13 0.95 -12.76 1.95
N LEU A 14 1.42 -13.19 3.12
CA LEU A 14 1.10 -12.55 4.40
C LEU A 14 1.73 -11.16 4.55
N GLU A 15 2.85 -10.89 3.89
CA GLU A 15 3.48 -9.56 3.91
C GLU A 15 2.65 -8.58 3.08
N ARG A 16 2.17 -9.00 1.91
CA ARG A 16 1.22 -8.19 1.11
C ARG A 16 -0.07 -7.94 1.86
N LEU A 17 -0.61 -8.95 2.55
CA LEU A 17 -1.80 -8.77 3.38
C LEU A 17 -1.55 -7.72 4.48
N ALA A 18 -0.42 -7.82 5.19
CA ALA A 18 -0.04 -6.85 6.20
C ALA A 18 0.10 -5.43 5.61
N THR A 19 0.72 -5.29 4.45
CA THR A 19 0.84 -4.00 3.74
C THR A 19 -0.53 -3.41 3.40
N ARG A 20 -1.44 -4.20 2.81
CA ARG A 20 -2.80 -3.74 2.47
C ARG A 20 -3.58 -3.29 3.70
N VAL A 21 -3.45 -3.99 4.83
CA VAL A 21 -4.08 -3.59 6.10
C VAL A 21 -3.50 -2.28 6.62
N GLN A 22 -2.18 -2.09 6.57
CA GLN A 22 -1.54 -0.82 6.96
C GLN A 22 -2.05 0.35 6.12
N MET A 23 -2.12 0.17 4.80
CA MET A 23 -2.61 1.19 3.87
C MET A 23 -4.07 1.54 4.13
N TYR A 24 -4.94 0.55 4.30
CA TYR A 24 -6.35 0.77 4.65
C TYR A 24 -6.49 1.62 5.93
N LEU A 25 -5.68 1.31 6.95
CA LEU A 25 -5.70 2.07 8.21
C LEU A 25 -5.24 3.52 8.00
N GLN A 26 -4.15 3.75 7.27
CA GLN A 26 -3.66 5.09 6.95
C GLN A 26 -4.68 5.91 6.15
N GLU A 27 -5.30 5.31 5.13
CA GLU A 27 -6.36 5.93 4.32
C GLU A 27 -7.58 6.31 5.16
N ASN A 28 -7.86 5.57 6.23
CA ASN A 28 -8.95 5.85 7.16
C ASN A 28 -8.53 6.77 8.34
N GLY A 29 -7.40 7.47 8.23
CA GLY A 29 -6.97 8.51 9.16
C GLY A 29 -6.32 8.00 10.45
N PHE A 30 -5.77 6.77 10.41
CA PHE A 30 -5.02 6.21 11.53
C PHE A 30 -3.52 6.47 11.35
N GLU A 31 -2.86 6.77 12.47
CA GLU A 31 -1.42 6.61 12.58
C GLU A 31 -1.13 5.13 12.79
N VAL A 32 -0.21 4.59 12.00
CA VAL A 32 0.10 3.17 11.98
C VAL A 32 1.53 2.94 12.44
N ALA A 33 1.70 1.96 13.31
CA ALA A 33 2.99 1.44 13.69
C ALA A 33 3.04 -0.06 13.35
N TYR A 34 4.21 -0.54 12.93
CA TYR A 34 4.38 -1.85 12.35
C TYR A 34 5.64 -2.53 12.87
N SER A 35 5.55 -3.83 13.07
CA SER A 35 6.68 -4.72 13.37
C SER A 35 6.46 -6.06 12.69
N LYS A 36 7.54 -6.78 12.39
CA LYS A 36 7.47 -8.12 11.82
C LYS A 36 8.59 -8.99 12.36
N ASP A 37 8.41 -10.30 12.20
CA ASP A 37 9.47 -11.27 12.41
C ASP A 37 10.70 -10.93 11.54
N PRO A 38 11.91 -10.82 12.12
CA PRO A 38 13.12 -10.57 11.35
C PRO A 38 13.57 -11.77 10.50
N THR A 39 12.97 -12.95 10.65
CA THR A 39 13.28 -14.11 9.79
C THR A 39 12.79 -13.92 8.35
N ALA A 40 13.39 -14.68 7.42
CA ALA A 40 13.00 -14.70 6.01
C ALA A 40 12.59 -16.14 5.62
N PRO A 41 11.31 -16.41 5.30
CA PRO A 41 10.17 -15.48 5.32
C PRO A 41 9.68 -15.15 6.75
N PRO A 42 9.08 -13.97 6.99
CA PRO A 42 8.54 -13.60 8.30
C PRO A 42 7.39 -14.53 8.73
N SER A 43 7.42 -15.03 9.98
CA SER A 43 6.34 -15.88 10.52
C SER A 43 5.21 -15.09 11.19
N TRP A 44 5.39 -13.79 11.44
CA TRP A 44 4.38 -12.92 12.02
C TRP A 44 4.56 -11.45 11.63
N PHE A 45 3.45 -10.73 11.67
CA PHE A 45 3.32 -9.29 11.45
C PHE A 45 2.43 -8.70 12.54
N PHE A 46 2.82 -7.54 13.06
CA PHE A 46 2.11 -6.81 14.10
C PHE A 46 1.89 -5.37 13.66
N ILE A 47 0.63 -4.94 13.66
CA ILE A 47 0.22 -3.60 13.24
C ILE A 47 -0.55 -2.97 14.39
N GLN A 48 -0.13 -1.79 14.84
CA GLN A 48 -0.92 -0.94 15.73
C GLN A 48 -1.50 0.22 14.93
N ALA A 49 -2.76 0.55 15.17
CA ALA A 49 -3.41 1.73 14.64
C ALA A 49 -4.01 2.58 15.76
N ARG A 50 -3.72 3.88 15.75
CA ARG A 50 -4.41 4.86 16.61
C ARG A 50 -5.03 5.96 15.76
N LYS A 51 -6.23 6.40 16.13
CA LYS A 51 -6.91 7.49 15.43
C LYS A 51 -6.20 8.81 15.71
N ILE A 52 -5.89 9.57 14.66
CA ILE A 52 -5.34 10.93 14.79
C ILE A 52 -6.55 11.86 15.00
N SER A 53 -7.00 12.06 16.24
CA SER A 53 -8.01 13.09 16.55
C SER A 53 -7.40 14.24 17.34
N THR A 54 -7.67 15.45 16.86
CA THR A 54 -7.14 16.77 17.26
C THR A 54 -7.67 17.29 18.60
N LEU A 55 -7.78 16.42 19.61
CA LEU A 55 -7.95 16.82 21.01
C LEU A 55 -7.07 15.91 21.86
N ARG A 56 -5.89 16.42 22.24
CA ARG A 56 -5.10 15.86 23.33
C ARG A 56 -5.89 16.11 24.62
N SER A 57 -6.82 15.22 24.97
CA SER A 57 -7.29 15.15 26.36
C SER A 57 -6.21 14.44 27.17
N ILE A 58 -5.49 15.27 27.91
CA ILE A 58 -4.60 14.87 29.00
C ILE A 58 -5.41 13.98 29.95
N ALA A 59 -4.89 12.79 30.26
CA ALA A 59 -5.48 11.70 31.07
C ALA A 59 -6.47 10.75 30.36
N GLY A 60 -5.95 9.76 29.64
CA GLY A 60 -6.70 8.57 29.21
C GLY A 60 -5.83 7.67 28.33
N ALA A 61 -5.76 6.37 28.64
CA ALA A 61 -4.86 5.40 27.99
C ALA A 61 -4.82 5.55 26.45
N ARG A 62 -3.62 5.60 25.87
CA ARG A 62 -3.40 5.65 24.42
C ARG A 62 -3.84 4.32 23.79
N ARG A 63 -5.14 4.13 23.57
CA ARG A 63 -5.69 2.89 23.00
C ARG A 63 -5.27 2.74 21.54
N SER A 64 -4.78 1.56 21.19
CA SER A 64 -4.53 1.14 19.81
C SER A 64 -5.47 0.00 19.42
N THR A 65 -5.82 -0.06 18.14
CA THR A 65 -6.28 -1.30 17.51
C THR A 65 -5.05 -2.07 17.09
N ASP A 66 -4.87 -3.26 17.64
CA ASP A 66 -3.73 -4.13 17.38
C ASP A 66 -4.18 -5.24 16.45
N ILE A 67 -3.48 -5.44 15.34
CA ILE A 67 -3.70 -6.49 14.37
C ILE A 67 -2.47 -7.38 14.35
N THR A 68 -2.66 -8.68 14.55
CA THR A 68 -1.60 -9.69 14.41
C THR A 68 -1.95 -10.61 13.25
N ILE A 69 -1.01 -10.83 12.34
CA ILE A 69 -1.08 -11.85 11.28
C ILE A 69 0.07 -12.80 11.52
N LYS A 70 -0.17 -14.10 11.75
CA LYS A 70 0.90 -15.06 12.01
C LYS A 70 0.61 -16.44 11.44
N GLY A 71 1.67 -17.14 11.05
CA GLY A 71 1.60 -18.47 10.45
C GLY A 71 2.36 -18.55 9.13
N LYS A 72 1.88 -19.42 8.24
CA LYS A 72 2.45 -19.68 6.91
C LYS A 72 1.39 -19.37 5.84
N PRO A 73 1.77 -19.19 4.56
CA PRO A 73 0.83 -18.84 3.49
C PRO A 73 -0.44 -19.72 3.41
N ASP A 74 -0.29 -21.03 3.67
CA ASP A 74 -1.40 -21.99 3.63
C ASP A 74 -2.09 -22.23 4.98
N GLU A 75 -1.56 -21.70 6.08
CA GLU A 75 -2.13 -21.86 7.42
C GLU A 75 -1.72 -20.69 8.30
N PHE A 76 -2.64 -19.75 8.49
CA PHE A 76 -2.37 -18.54 9.27
C PHE A 76 -3.59 -18.10 10.05
N GLU A 77 -3.35 -17.24 11.04
CA GLU A 77 -4.40 -16.60 11.82
C GLU A 77 -4.25 -15.08 11.83
N VAL A 78 -5.40 -14.42 11.83
CA VAL A 78 -5.50 -12.97 12.00
C VAL A 78 -6.22 -12.71 13.31
N ALA A 79 -5.66 -11.84 14.14
CA ALA A 79 -6.28 -11.40 15.38
C ALA A 79 -6.40 -9.86 15.38
N ILE A 80 -7.55 -9.35 15.83
CA ILE A 80 -7.78 -7.93 16.10
C ILE A 80 -8.09 -7.77 17.58
N SER A 81 -7.31 -6.96 18.28
CA SER A 81 -7.45 -6.67 19.70
C SER A 81 -7.31 -5.18 20.00
N THR A 82 -7.57 -4.80 21.25
CA THR A 82 -7.29 -3.46 21.76
C THR A 82 -6.03 -3.52 22.61
N GLY A 83 -5.08 -2.62 22.37
CA GLY A 83 -3.83 -2.54 23.11
C GLY A 83 -3.47 -1.12 23.55
N GLU A 84 -2.24 -0.98 24.04
CA GLU A 84 -1.63 0.32 24.33
C GLU A 84 -0.66 0.70 23.22
N TRP A 85 -0.86 1.88 22.65
CA TRP A 85 -0.01 2.41 21.59
C TRP A 85 1.45 2.55 22.04
N GLY A 86 2.35 1.98 21.25
CA GLY A 86 3.79 2.10 21.48
C GLY A 86 4.32 1.24 22.65
N LYS A 87 3.49 0.34 23.20
CA LYS A 87 3.97 -0.74 24.07
C LYS A 87 3.96 -2.05 23.29
N ASN A 88 5.07 -2.77 23.36
CA ASN A 88 5.21 -4.07 22.71
C ASN A 88 4.85 -5.19 23.70
N MET A 89 3.94 -6.07 23.29
CA MET A 89 3.84 -7.42 23.87
C MET A 89 4.78 -8.43 23.22
N LEU A 90 5.49 -8.04 22.15
CA LEU A 90 6.49 -8.86 21.46
C LEU A 90 7.88 -8.29 21.78
N SER A 91 8.51 -8.82 22.82
CA SER A 91 9.71 -8.29 23.48
C SER A 91 11.01 -8.31 22.65
N SER A 92 10.97 -8.71 21.38
CA SER A 92 12.16 -8.98 20.57
C SER A 92 12.25 -8.23 19.24
N ALA A 93 11.28 -7.38 18.90
CA ALA A 93 11.31 -6.63 17.64
C ALA A 93 10.94 -5.15 17.84
N PRO A 94 11.67 -4.21 17.21
CA PRO A 94 11.31 -2.80 17.26
C PRO A 94 9.99 -2.53 16.54
N LEU A 95 9.24 -1.57 17.05
CA LEU A 95 8.00 -1.07 16.44
C LEU A 95 8.34 0.22 15.68
N PHE A 96 8.06 0.24 14.37
CA PHE A 96 8.33 1.39 13.51
C PHE A 96 7.06 2.15 13.20
N ILE A 97 7.07 3.48 13.31
CA ILE A 97 5.97 4.31 12.80
C ILE A 97 6.07 4.32 11.28
N VAL A 98 5.00 3.90 10.62
CA VAL A 98 4.96 3.81 9.17
C VAL A 98 4.58 5.20 8.62
N PRO A 99 5.48 5.88 7.89
CA PRO A 99 5.09 7.13 7.24
C PRO A 99 3.97 6.84 6.22
N ILE A 100 3.15 7.83 5.94
CA ILE A 100 2.11 7.69 4.92
C ILE A 100 2.80 7.62 3.55
N VAL A 101 2.99 6.41 3.02
CA VAL A 101 3.61 6.15 1.71
C VAL A 101 2.52 5.66 0.77
N GLY A 102 1.78 6.58 0.18
CA GLY A 102 0.62 6.20 -0.63
C GLY A 102 -0.11 7.36 -1.25
N ILE A 103 -1.05 7.01 -2.12
CA ILE A 103 -2.01 7.90 -2.74
C ILE A 103 -3.07 8.23 -1.68
N THR A 104 -3.17 9.47 -1.22
CA THR A 104 -4.28 9.89 -0.36
C THR A 104 -5.46 10.32 -1.22
N ALA A 105 -6.46 9.46 -1.41
CA ALA A 105 -7.87 9.90 -1.50
C ALA A 105 -8.81 8.71 -1.78
N THR A 106 -9.67 8.36 -0.82
CA THR A 106 -11.12 8.23 -1.10
C THR A 106 -11.94 8.51 0.17
N VAL A 107 -13.01 9.29 -0.04
CA VAL A 107 -14.09 9.77 0.85
C VAL A 107 -14.15 9.19 2.27
N ALA A 108 -13.99 10.09 3.25
CA ALA A 108 -14.36 9.87 4.64
C ALA A 108 -15.85 9.48 4.77
N LYS A 109 -16.13 8.22 5.09
CA LYS A 109 -17.32 7.90 5.89
C LYS A 109 -16.92 7.99 7.35
N LEU A 110 -17.53 8.94 8.07
CA LEU A 110 -17.43 9.11 9.51
C LEU A 110 -17.80 7.79 10.20
N TYR A 111 -16.80 7.01 10.62
CA TYR A 111 -17.04 5.75 11.33
C TYR A 111 -17.18 5.96 12.83
N THR A 112 -18.26 5.40 13.39
CA THR A 112 -18.39 5.10 14.82
C THR A 112 -17.60 3.83 15.15
N ALA A 113 -17.02 3.71 16.35
CA ALA A 113 -16.09 2.62 16.69
C ALA A 113 -16.64 1.19 16.46
N LYS A 114 -17.95 0.99 16.58
CA LYS A 114 -18.61 -0.31 16.33
C LYS A 114 -18.68 -0.68 14.83
N SER A 115 -18.73 0.31 13.95
CA SER A 115 -18.70 0.09 12.49
C SER A 115 -17.28 -0.18 11.97
N PHE A 116 -16.27 0.42 12.58
CA PHE A 116 -14.88 0.29 12.15
C PHE A 116 -14.36 -1.14 12.24
N GLU A 117 -14.49 -1.82 13.39
CA GLU A 117 -13.96 -3.18 13.56
C GLU A 117 -14.61 -4.18 12.58
N SER A 118 -15.93 -4.06 12.37
CA SER A 118 -16.64 -4.88 11.39
C SER A 118 -16.17 -4.61 9.96
N ASN A 119 -15.90 -3.34 9.61
CA ASN A 119 -15.40 -2.97 8.29
C ASN A 119 -13.96 -3.42 8.07
N LEU A 120 -13.12 -3.32 9.11
CA LEU A 120 -11.75 -3.82 9.08
C LEU A 120 -11.73 -5.34 8.91
N TRP A 121 -12.57 -6.08 9.65
CA TRP A 121 -12.73 -7.53 9.47
C TRP A 121 -13.22 -7.89 8.07
N LYS A 122 -14.20 -7.16 7.55
CA LYS A 122 -14.70 -7.36 6.19
C LYS A 122 -13.57 -7.13 5.19
N TYR A 123 -12.87 -6.01 5.29
CA TYR A 123 -11.75 -5.67 4.43
C TYR A 123 -10.65 -6.74 4.46
N ILE A 124 -10.20 -7.18 5.64
CA ILE A 124 -9.18 -8.22 5.78
C ILE A 124 -9.61 -9.51 5.08
N LYS A 125 -10.84 -9.96 5.30
CA LYS A 125 -11.35 -11.19 4.65
C LYS A 125 -11.45 -11.06 3.15
N ASP A 126 -11.89 -9.89 2.66
CA ASP A 126 -11.92 -9.61 1.23
C ASP A 126 -10.49 -9.65 0.67
N GLN A 127 -9.51 -8.98 1.31
CA GLN A 127 -8.11 -9.00 0.88
C GLN A 127 -7.48 -10.40 0.94
N ILE A 128 -7.81 -11.23 1.91
CA ILE A 128 -7.38 -12.63 1.97
C ILE A 128 -7.88 -13.40 0.73
N ARG A 129 -9.15 -13.23 0.35
CA ARG A 129 -9.71 -13.84 -0.86
C ARG A 129 -9.03 -13.34 -2.13
N PHE A 130 -8.81 -12.02 -2.21
CA PHE A 130 -8.05 -11.45 -3.33
C PHE A 130 -6.63 -11.99 -3.36
N LEU A 131 -5.93 -12.11 -2.23
CA LEU A 131 -4.55 -12.57 -2.20
C LEU A 131 -4.44 -14.11 -2.21
N SER A 132 -5.52 -14.83 -2.47
CA SER A 132 -5.45 -16.29 -2.64
C SER A 132 -4.48 -16.66 -3.76
N ASN A 133 -3.59 -17.62 -3.51
CA ASN A 133 -2.50 -18.07 -4.38
C ASN A 133 -1.47 -16.98 -4.73
N SER A 134 -1.32 -15.94 -3.90
CA SER A 134 -0.36 -14.86 -4.14
C SER A 134 1.03 -15.12 -3.57
N ALA A 135 1.19 -16.05 -2.62
CA ALA A 135 2.51 -16.36 -2.08
C ALA A 135 3.34 -17.12 -3.12
N LEU A 136 4.46 -16.51 -3.50
CA LEU A 136 5.44 -17.13 -4.40
C LEU A 136 6.20 -18.22 -3.64
N GLN A 137 6.36 -19.37 -4.27
CA GLN A 137 7.20 -20.45 -3.75
C GLN A 137 8.67 -19.98 -3.71
N VAL A 138 9.33 -20.19 -2.56
CA VAL A 138 10.76 -19.91 -2.41
C VAL A 138 11.52 -20.75 -3.45
N GLY A 139 12.06 -20.10 -4.48
CA GLY A 139 12.81 -20.75 -5.57
C GLY A 139 12.15 -20.72 -6.95
N SER A 140 10.95 -20.15 -7.11
CA SER A 140 10.39 -19.97 -8.45
C SER A 140 11.22 -18.93 -9.24
N LYS A 141 11.61 -19.30 -10.47
CA LYS A 141 12.28 -18.39 -11.43
C LYS A 141 11.31 -17.36 -12.04
N GLU A 142 10.03 -17.42 -11.71
CA GLU A 142 9.02 -16.49 -12.22
C GLU A 142 9.28 -15.09 -11.68
N ARG A 143 9.77 -14.24 -12.58
CA ARG A 143 10.19 -12.87 -12.32
C ARG A 143 9.02 -11.89 -12.13
N LEU A 144 7.79 -12.31 -12.41
CA LEU A 144 6.62 -11.42 -12.50
C LEU A 144 5.39 -12.04 -11.84
N ASP A 145 4.86 -11.35 -10.83
CA ASP A 145 3.53 -11.62 -10.28
C ASP A 145 2.51 -10.81 -11.10
N LYS A 146 1.66 -11.52 -11.85
CA LYS A 146 0.65 -10.94 -12.75
C LYS A 146 -0.75 -11.30 -12.27
N ARG A 147 -1.57 -10.28 -12.07
CA ARG A 147 -2.98 -10.46 -11.70
C ARG A 147 -3.88 -9.85 -12.75
N VAL A 148 -4.76 -10.67 -13.31
CA VAL A 148 -5.61 -10.32 -14.46
C VAL A 148 -7.06 -10.19 -14.01
N TYR A 149 -7.71 -9.11 -14.40
CA TYR A 149 -9.09 -8.80 -14.06
C TYR A 149 -9.88 -8.40 -15.30
N ASP A 150 -11.10 -8.89 -15.43
CA ASP A 150 -12.02 -8.38 -16.45
C ASP A 150 -12.39 -6.93 -16.16
N CYS A 151 -12.33 -6.08 -17.18
CA CYS A 151 -12.74 -4.68 -17.08
C CYS A 151 -13.11 -4.10 -18.44
N ASP A 152 -13.80 -2.96 -18.42
CA ASP A 152 -13.97 -2.11 -19.58
C ASP A 152 -13.10 -0.87 -19.44
N TYR A 153 -12.55 -0.40 -20.55
CA TYR A 153 -11.97 0.94 -20.61
C TYR A 153 -13.08 1.95 -20.91
N VAL A 154 -13.15 3.02 -20.13
CA VAL A 154 -14.20 4.04 -20.27
C VAL A 154 -13.67 5.25 -21.04
N GLU A 155 -12.67 5.95 -20.50
CA GLU A 155 -12.14 7.19 -21.07
C GLU A 155 -10.81 7.61 -20.43
N GLY A 156 -10.23 8.72 -20.91
CA GLY A 156 -9.22 9.51 -20.17
C GLY A 156 -7.76 9.13 -20.43
N TYR A 157 -7.48 8.33 -21.47
CA TYR A 157 -6.12 7.96 -21.88
C TYR A 157 -5.82 8.53 -23.28
N PRO A 158 -4.67 9.19 -23.51
CA PRO A 158 -4.32 9.74 -24.82
C PRO A 158 -4.31 8.70 -25.93
N GLY A 159 -4.86 9.07 -27.10
CA GLY A 159 -4.98 8.15 -28.24
C GLY A 159 -6.19 7.20 -28.18
N TRP A 160 -6.89 7.11 -27.04
CA TRP A 160 -8.08 6.29 -26.85
C TRP A 160 -9.31 7.17 -26.75
N LYS A 161 -10.06 7.29 -27.85
CA LYS A 161 -11.22 8.20 -27.95
C LYS A 161 -12.53 7.57 -27.50
N ASP A 162 -12.69 6.27 -27.75
CA ASP A 162 -13.93 5.54 -27.46
C ASP A 162 -13.73 4.60 -26.28
N SER A 163 -14.82 4.33 -25.57
CA SER A 163 -14.86 3.23 -24.61
C SER A 163 -14.58 1.89 -25.31
N VAL A 164 -14.07 0.93 -24.55
CA VAL A 164 -13.82 -0.44 -25.00
C VAL A 164 -14.41 -1.40 -23.99
N GLU A 165 -15.49 -2.06 -24.40
CA GLU A 165 -16.09 -3.15 -23.66
C GLU A 165 -15.27 -4.43 -23.84
N GLY A 166 -15.07 -5.18 -22.76
CA GLY A 166 -14.44 -6.50 -22.80
C GLY A 166 -12.92 -6.51 -22.93
N GLY A 167 -12.21 -5.85 -21.99
CA GLY A 167 -10.75 -5.90 -21.87
C GLY A 167 -10.27 -6.66 -20.63
N LYS A 168 -8.97 -6.53 -20.35
CA LYS A 168 -8.33 -7.07 -19.15
C LYS A 168 -7.45 -5.99 -18.52
N LEU A 169 -7.65 -5.72 -17.24
CA LEU A 169 -6.72 -4.95 -16.42
C LEU A 169 -5.75 -5.92 -15.75
N ILE A 170 -4.46 -5.71 -15.95
CA ILE A 170 -3.38 -6.55 -15.47
C ILE A 170 -2.55 -5.71 -14.51
N LEU A 171 -2.46 -6.16 -13.27
CA LEU A 171 -1.53 -5.63 -12.28
C LEU A 171 -0.25 -6.47 -12.36
N GLU A 172 0.82 -5.85 -12.84
CA GLU A 172 2.12 -6.50 -13.00
C GLU A 172 3.09 -5.98 -11.94
N ARG A 173 3.52 -6.88 -11.06
CA ARG A 173 4.53 -6.64 -10.05
C ARG A 173 5.85 -7.26 -10.49
N SER A 174 6.90 -6.45 -10.51
CA SER A 174 8.24 -6.89 -10.88
C SER A 174 9.22 -6.62 -9.75
N ARG A 175 10.17 -7.54 -9.54
CA ARG A 175 11.19 -7.40 -8.48
C ARG A 175 12.20 -6.27 -8.73
N ASP A 176 12.27 -5.74 -9.95
CA ASP A 176 13.15 -4.65 -10.33
C ASP A 176 12.55 -3.25 -10.10
N GLY A 177 11.33 -3.15 -9.53
CA GLY A 177 10.66 -1.85 -9.38
C GLY A 177 10.26 -1.26 -10.73
N SER A 178 9.82 -2.10 -11.65
CA SER A 178 9.11 -1.69 -12.88
C SER A 178 7.63 -2.07 -12.80
N ASN A 179 7.01 -1.84 -11.64
CA ASN A 179 5.60 -2.15 -11.42
C ASN A 179 4.73 -1.38 -12.42
N ARG A 180 3.69 -2.01 -12.95
CA ARG A 180 2.80 -1.40 -13.95
C ARG A 180 1.37 -1.92 -13.89
N VAL A 181 0.45 -1.05 -14.31
CA VAL A 181 -0.94 -1.36 -14.61
C VAL A 181 -1.05 -1.40 -16.13
N VAL A 182 -1.47 -2.53 -16.67
CA VAL A 182 -1.64 -2.72 -18.12
C VAL A 182 -3.11 -3.00 -18.40
N PHE A 183 -3.72 -2.25 -19.31
CA PHE A 183 -5.00 -2.64 -19.89
C PHE A 183 -4.75 -3.20 -21.29
N THR A 184 -5.32 -4.36 -21.59
CA THR A 184 -5.24 -4.99 -22.92
C THR A 184 -6.64 -5.30 -23.45
N SER A 185 -6.83 -5.11 -24.75
CA SER A 185 -8.09 -5.34 -25.45
C SER A 185 -7.87 -5.59 -26.93
N SER A 186 -8.95 -5.84 -27.68
CA SER A 186 -8.91 -5.93 -29.14
C SER A 186 -8.43 -4.66 -29.85
N LYS A 187 -8.51 -3.49 -29.19
CA LYS A 187 -8.04 -2.21 -29.74
C LYS A 187 -6.57 -1.90 -29.44
N GLY A 188 -5.89 -2.77 -28.69
CA GLY A 188 -4.50 -2.61 -28.28
C GLY A 188 -4.33 -2.48 -26.77
N ASP A 189 -3.17 -1.97 -26.37
CA ASP A 189 -2.73 -1.93 -24.99
C ASP A 189 -2.53 -0.50 -24.47
N ILE A 190 -2.89 -0.29 -23.21
CA ILE A 190 -2.53 0.88 -22.40
C ILE A 190 -1.55 0.39 -21.33
N VAL A 191 -0.36 0.98 -21.28
CA VAL A 191 0.65 0.67 -20.26
C VAL A 191 0.85 1.88 -19.37
N ILE A 192 0.61 1.72 -18.07
CA ILE A 192 0.74 2.77 -17.06
C ILE A 192 1.78 2.32 -16.02
N PRO A 193 2.99 2.89 -16.02
CA PRO A 193 3.97 2.63 -14.96
C PRO A 193 3.39 3.03 -13.60
N ALA A 194 3.50 2.18 -12.58
CA ALA A 194 2.95 2.47 -11.25
C ALA A 194 3.56 3.76 -10.66
N SER A 195 4.83 4.03 -10.97
CA SER A 195 5.52 5.26 -10.58
C SER A 195 4.95 6.56 -11.19
N SER A 196 4.16 6.46 -12.26
CA SER A 196 3.47 7.60 -12.88
C SER A 196 2.08 7.86 -12.28
N ILE A 197 1.56 6.93 -11.47
CA ILE A 197 0.24 7.02 -10.85
C ILE A 197 0.36 7.91 -9.60
N GLU A 198 -0.24 9.08 -9.68
CA GLU A 198 -0.32 10.02 -8.56
C GLU A 198 -1.49 9.72 -7.64
N GLN A 199 -2.60 9.24 -8.23
CA GLN A 199 -3.79 8.85 -7.48
C GLN A 199 -4.60 7.74 -8.15
N ALA A 200 -5.35 6.97 -7.37
CA ALA A 200 -6.31 5.97 -7.79
C ALA A 200 -7.48 6.01 -6.79
N GLN A 201 -8.71 5.98 -7.28
CA GLN A 201 -9.90 6.05 -6.43
C GLN A 201 -11.09 5.36 -7.08
N ILE A 202 -12.00 4.85 -6.26
CA ILE A 202 -13.31 4.41 -6.73
C ILE A 202 -14.21 5.63 -6.89
N ILE A 203 -14.84 5.76 -8.06
CA ILE A 203 -15.83 6.78 -8.37
C ILE A 203 -17.16 6.14 -8.75
N ALA A 204 -18.26 6.79 -8.39
CA ALA A 204 -19.58 6.49 -8.94
C ALA A 204 -19.71 7.11 -10.35
N ARG A 205 -20.57 6.52 -11.19
CA ARG A 205 -20.67 6.90 -12.60
C ARG A 205 -21.12 8.35 -12.88
N ARG A 206 -20.72 8.85 -14.04
CA ARG A 206 -21.31 10.00 -14.76
C ARG A 206 -22.28 9.49 -15.86
N LYS A 207 -23.53 10.00 -15.85
CA LYS A 207 -24.65 9.88 -16.83
C LYS A 207 -24.53 8.80 -17.95
N GLY A 208 -25.32 7.71 -17.88
CA GLY A 208 -25.55 6.78 -19.03
C GLY A 208 -25.14 5.29 -18.93
N LEU A 209 -24.79 4.74 -17.75
CA LEU A 209 -24.84 3.29 -17.44
C LEU A 209 -25.73 3.11 -16.20
N HIS A 210 -25.93 1.86 -15.80
CA HIS A 210 -26.72 1.49 -14.63
C HIS A 210 -26.24 2.23 -13.36
N GLU A 211 -27.21 2.56 -12.51
CA GLU A 211 -27.10 3.48 -11.36
C GLU A 211 -26.09 3.05 -10.28
N HIS A 212 -25.53 1.84 -10.38
CA HIS A 212 -24.73 1.23 -9.32
C HIS A 212 -23.31 0.83 -9.74
N ASP A 213 -22.92 1.00 -11.00
CA ASP A 213 -21.59 0.59 -11.46
C ASP A 213 -20.50 1.46 -10.83
N LEU A 214 -19.57 0.83 -10.11
CA LEU A 214 -18.38 1.47 -9.57
C LEU A 214 -17.21 1.41 -10.58
N MET A 215 -16.42 2.48 -10.65
CA MET A 215 -15.28 2.56 -11.57
C MET A 215 -14.01 2.98 -10.82
N ILE A 216 -12.85 2.57 -11.33
CA ILE A 216 -11.56 3.07 -10.88
C ILE A 216 -11.13 4.20 -11.80
N GLN A 217 -10.88 5.38 -11.23
CA GLN A 217 -10.18 6.48 -11.89
C GLN A 217 -8.76 6.57 -11.33
N MET A 218 -7.78 6.64 -12.21
CA MET A 218 -6.39 6.93 -11.84
C MET A 218 -5.99 8.32 -12.34
N VAL A 219 -5.31 9.11 -11.51
CA VAL A 219 -4.60 10.32 -11.93
C VAL A 219 -3.17 9.91 -12.26
N VAL A 220 -2.76 10.13 -13.51
CA VAL A 220 -1.50 9.63 -14.03
C VAL A 220 -0.71 10.77 -14.68
N LYS A 221 0.59 10.87 -14.41
CA LYS A 221 1.50 11.74 -15.17
C LYS A 221 1.89 11.05 -16.47
N HIS A 222 1.55 11.66 -17.60
CA HIS A 222 1.87 11.18 -18.93
C HIS A 222 2.32 12.37 -19.79
N ASP A 223 3.53 12.29 -20.35
CA ASP A 223 4.14 13.35 -21.16
C ASP A 223 4.07 14.76 -20.53
N GLY A 224 4.37 14.83 -19.23
CA GLY A 224 4.34 16.08 -18.45
C GLY A 224 2.95 16.61 -18.14
N LYS A 225 1.88 15.93 -18.55
CA LYS A 225 0.48 16.29 -18.26
C LYS A 225 -0.17 15.29 -17.32
N SER A 226 -1.19 15.75 -16.60
CA SER A 226 -2.03 14.88 -15.77
C SER A 226 -3.20 14.37 -16.61
N ILE A 227 -3.33 13.06 -16.72
CA ILE A 227 -4.44 12.37 -17.39
C ILE A 227 -5.24 11.56 -16.37
N LYS A 228 -6.49 11.21 -16.72
CA LYS A 228 -7.42 10.55 -15.79
C LYS A 228 -8.08 9.32 -16.40
N PRO A 229 -7.33 8.26 -16.72
CA PRO A 229 -7.91 7.03 -17.25
C PRO A 229 -8.93 6.43 -16.27
N VAL A 230 -10.06 5.97 -16.82
CA VAL A 230 -11.18 5.38 -16.08
C VAL A 230 -11.44 3.97 -16.59
N PHE A 231 -11.56 3.02 -15.65
CA PHE A 231 -11.86 1.62 -15.92
C PHE A 231 -13.10 1.18 -15.14
N ASN A 232 -14.00 0.49 -15.81
CA ASN A 232 -15.17 -0.12 -15.18
C ASN A 232 -14.84 -1.56 -14.78
N LEU A 233 -15.13 -1.93 -13.53
CA LEU A 233 -14.90 -3.28 -13.00
C LEU A 233 -16.14 -3.72 -12.23
N LYS A 234 -16.34 -5.04 -12.12
CA LYS A 234 -17.43 -5.55 -11.27
C LYS A 234 -17.23 -5.13 -9.82
N ASP A 235 -18.32 -4.76 -9.15
CA ASP A 235 -18.33 -4.30 -7.75
C ASP A 235 -17.64 -5.27 -6.79
N GLU A 236 -17.75 -6.58 -7.04
CA GLU A 236 -17.14 -7.62 -6.22
C GLU A 236 -15.60 -7.60 -6.26
N ILE A 237 -15.00 -7.18 -7.39
CA ILE A 237 -13.54 -7.17 -7.55
C ILE A 237 -12.89 -5.79 -7.30
N ILE A 238 -13.66 -4.71 -7.43
CA ILE A 238 -13.11 -3.35 -7.56
C ILE A 238 -12.26 -2.90 -6.38
N ALA A 239 -12.66 -3.24 -5.14
CA ALA A 239 -11.92 -2.87 -3.95
C ALA A 239 -10.55 -3.57 -3.86
N GLY A 240 -10.47 -4.84 -4.27
CA GLY A 240 -9.21 -5.57 -4.30
C GLY A 240 -8.30 -5.16 -5.44
N VAL A 241 -8.87 -4.73 -6.58
CA VAL A 241 -8.10 -4.13 -7.69
C VAL A 241 -7.52 -2.79 -7.25
N LEU A 242 -8.32 -1.90 -6.64
CA LEU A 242 -7.82 -0.63 -6.10
C LEU A 242 -6.69 -0.86 -5.08
N ALA A 243 -6.89 -1.79 -4.14
CA ALA A 243 -5.86 -2.14 -3.16
C ALA A 243 -4.58 -2.65 -3.83
N GLY A 244 -4.70 -3.43 -4.91
CA GLY A 244 -3.54 -3.87 -5.71
C GLY A 244 -2.83 -2.73 -6.43
N ILE A 245 -3.56 -1.77 -7.00
CA ILE A 245 -2.96 -0.58 -7.62
C ILE A 245 -2.20 0.23 -6.56
N ASN A 246 -2.83 0.50 -5.43
CA ASN A 246 -2.22 1.26 -4.34
C ASN A 246 -0.96 0.56 -3.80
N GLU A 247 -1.00 -0.77 -3.65
CA GLU A 247 0.16 -1.60 -3.29
C GLU A 247 1.32 -1.41 -4.27
N LEU A 248 1.08 -1.56 -5.58
CA LEU A 248 2.13 -1.37 -6.60
C LEU A 248 2.78 0.02 -6.54
N VAL A 249 1.96 1.06 -6.33
CA VAL A 249 2.43 2.45 -6.23
C VAL A 249 3.23 2.69 -4.93
N SER A 250 2.80 2.10 -3.82
CA SER A 250 3.49 2.23 -2.53
C SER A 250 4.88 1.60 -2.58
N GLU A 251 4.99 0.40 -3.16
CA GLU A 251 6.27 -0.31 -3.33
C GLU A 251 7.27 0.48 -4.18
N GLU A 252 6.82 1.06 -5.30
CA GLU A 252 7.64 1.96 -6.13
C GLU A 252 8.18 3.16 -5.34
N LYS A 253 7.31 3.81 -4.57
CA LYS A 253 7.70 4.99 -3.77
C LYS A 253 8.67 4.62 -2.65
N ALA A 254 8.48 3.47 -2.02
CA ALA A 254 9.37 2.95 -0.99
C ALA A 254 10.76 2.62 -1.57
N MET A 255 10.82 1.92 -2.71
CA MET A 255 12.07 1.62 -3.41
C MET A 255 12.84 2.89 -3.79
N ARG A 256 12.17 3.89 -4.37
CA ARG A 256 12.79 5.18 -4.72
C ARG A 256 13.29 5.96 -3.52
N SER A 257 12.60 5.86 -2.39
CA SER A 257 13.02 6.51 -1.14
C SER A 257 14.29 5.87 -0.59
N ILE A 258 14.45 4.55 -0.71
CA ILE A 258 15.66 3.81 -0.35
C ILE A 258 16.80 4.15 -1.32
N GLU A 259 16.54 4.22 -2.63
CA GLU A 259 17.54 4.64 -3.63
C GLU A 259 18.04 6.07 -3.33
N HIS A 260 17.14 7.04 -3.13
CA HIS A 260 17.54 8.39 -2.73
C HIS A 260 18.30 8.40 -1.39
N ALA A 261 17.92 7.57 -0.41
CA ALA A 261 18.67 7.44 0.84
C ALA A 261 20.08 6.85 0.61
N SER A 262 20.22 5.88 -0.29
CA SER A 262 21.53 5.30 -0.65
C SER A 262 22.44 6.28 -1.39
N VAL A 263 21.87 7.22 -2.16
CA VAL A 263 22.62 8.36 -2.72
C VAL A 263 23.05 9.35 -1.62
N ILE A 264 22.27 9.47 -0.54
CA ILE A 264 22.61 10.27 0.65
C ILE A 264 23.68 9.57 1.51
N THR A 265 23.81 8.22 1.45
CA THR A 265 24.86 7.48 2.18
C THR A 265 26.26 7.59 1.59
N ASP A 266 26.46 8.32 0.49
CA ASP A 266 27.80 8.79 0.12
C ASP A 266 28.17 9.88 1.14
N VAL A 267 28.73 9.44 2.27
CA VAL A 267 29.10 10.27 3.41
C VAL A 267 30.58 10.55 3.40
N ARG A 268 30.96 11.68 3.98
CA ARG A 268 32.35 12.02 4.29
C ARG A 268 32.43 12.51 5.73
N TYR A 269 33.64 12.55 6.26
CA TYR A 269 33.87 13.16 7.56
C TYR A 269 34.18 14.64 7.41
N CYS A 270 33.58 15.47 8.27
CA CYS A 270 33.84 16.89 8.33
C CYS A 270 35.33 17.13 8.61
N ILE A 271 35.99 17.94 7.77
CA ILE A 271 37.42 18.23 7.88
C ILE A 271 37.81 18.93 9.20
N LYS A 272 36.83 19.54 9.89
CA LYS A 272 37.06 20.30 11.13
C LYS A 272 36.73 19.50 12.39
N CYS A 273 35.55 18.89 12.45
CA CYS A 273 35.06 18.25 13.68
C CYS A 273 34.93 16.73 13.59
N GLY A 274 35.23 16.12 12.44
CA GLY A 274 35.15 14.67 12.25
C GLY A 274 33.73 14.10 12.22
N ALA A 275 32.69 14.94 12.27
CA ALA A 275 31.32 14.49 12.14
C ALA A 275 31.05 13.88 10.76
N GLU A 276 30.31 12.78 10.72
CA GLU A 276 29.82 12.19 9.47
C GLU A 276 28.77 13.12 8.84
N ILE A 277 28.99 13.51 7.59
CA ILE A 277 28.15 14.45 6.85
C ILE A 277 27.94 13.94 5.42
N PRO A 278 26.83 14.29 4.75
CA PRO A 278 26.64 13.96 3.34
C PRO A 278 27.79 14.53 2.49
N LYS A 279 28.30 13.77 1.51
CA LYS A 279 29.40 14.21 0.63
C LYS A 279 29.07 15.44 -0.20
N SER A 280 27.78 15.66 -0.49
CA SER A 280 27.26 16.87 -1.13
C SER A 280 27.15 18.08 -0.20
N ALA A 281 27.38 17.93 1.11
CA ALA A 281 27.27 19.02 2.07
C ALA A 281 28.42 20.02 1.89
N ARG A 282 28.07 21.26 1.52
CA ARG A 282 29.02 22.40 1.45
C ARG A 282 29.41 22.96 2.80
N PHE A 283 28.61 22.70 3.84
CA PHE A 283 28.86 23.12 5.22
C PHE A 283 28.50 21.99 6.18
N CYS A 284 29.27 21.83 7.26
CA CYS A 284 28.97 20.86 8.31
C CYS A 284 27.79 21.35 9.16
N PRO A 285 26.69 20.58 9.28
CA PRO A 285 25.53 20.98 10.07
C PRO A 285 25.79 21.00 11.59
N LEU A 286 26.86 20.33 12.05
CA LEU A 286 27.21 20.27 13.47
C LEU A 286 28.15 21.38 13.93
N CYS A 287 29.10 21.80 13.08
CA CYS A 287 30.08 22.82 13.47
C CYS A 287 30.11 24.06 12.56
N GLY A 288 29.25 24.12 11.55
CA GLY A 288 29.14 25.24 10.60
C GLY A 288 30.32 25.43 9.64
N ALA A 289 31.33 24.55 9.68
CA ALA A 289 32.53 24.73 8.88
C ALA A 289 32.26 24.47 7.39
N PRO A 290 32.78 25.30 6.47
CA PRO A 290 32.73 25.01 5.05
C PRO A 290 33.51 23.72 4.76
N GLN A 291 33.03 22.97 3.78
CA GLN A 291 33.61 21.71 3.35
C GLN A 291 34.04 21.89 1.90
N GLU A 292 35.27 21.51 1.60
CA GLU A 292 35.81 21.59 0.23
C GLU A 292 34.99 20.68 -0.69
N SER A 293 34.73 21.08 -1.93
CA SER A 293 33.98 20.28 -2.91
C SER A 293 34.84 19.17 -3.49
#